data_AF-A0A132GTG3-F1
#
_entry.id   AF-A0A132GTG3-F1
#
_cell.length_a   1.000
_cell.length_b   1.000
_cell.length_c   1.000
_cell.angle_alpha   90.00
_cell.angle_beta   90.00
_cell.angle_gamma   90.00
#
_symmetry.space_group_name_H-M   'P 1'
#
loop_
_entity.id
_entity.type
_entity.pdbx_description
1 polymer ?
#
loop_
_entity_poly.entity_id
_entity_poly.type
_entity_poly.pdbx_seq_one_letter_code
_entity_poly.pdbx_strand_id
1 'polypeptide(L)'
;VCIPASCEQTNKRRYKRFSATVCAKCKAINGFEHIQVIGKREKVHISKRHDQVSNVQIDADYFNGKRVLLIDDICTTCATANAFIEQMQKAGADVRMTLFLAKTKSYRRTSTNYQYN
;
A
#
# COMPACT_ATOMS: atom_id res chain seq x y z
N VAL A 1 -2.39 -7.57 -5.24
CA VAL A 1 -2.07 -6.14 -5.42
C VAL A 1 -0.94 -5.77 -4.49
N CYS A 2 0.06 -5.01 -4.93
CA CYS A 2 1.10 -4.49 -4.02
C CYS A 2 0.66 -3.16 -3.41
N ILE A 3 1.01 -2.92 -2.15
CA ILE A 3 0.78 -1.62 -1.49
C ILE A 3 1.69 -0.59 -2.17
N PRO A 4 1.17 0.51 -2.71
CA PRO A 4 1.96 1.41 -3.54
C PRO A 4 3.09 2.10 -2.79
N ALA A 5 4.24 2.24 -3.45
CA ALA A 5 5.35 3.05 -2.93
C ALA A 5 5.03 4.55 -2.98
N SER A 6 5.84 5.36 -2.30
CA SER A 6 5.66 6.82 -2.21
C SER A 6 5.76 7.57 -3.54
N CYS A 7 6.46 7.01 -4.54
CA CYS A 7 6.57 7.58 -5.87
C CYS A 7 6.49 6.51 -6.97
N GLU A 8 6.04 6.92 -8.15
CA GLU A 8 5.82 6.04 -9.30
C GLU A 8 7.08 5.26 -9.71
N GLN A 9 8.24 5.92 -9.73
CA GLN A 9 9.51 5.29 -10.08
C GLN A 9 9.85 4.15 -9.11
N THR A 10 9.72 4.38 -7.81
CA THR A 10 9.96 3.35 -6.79
C THR A 10 8.91 2.26 -6.87
N ASN A 11 7.65 2.61 -7.12
CA ASN A 11 6.54 1.67 -7.26
C ASN A 11 6.77 0.69 -8.42
N LYS A 12 7.13 1.21 -9.59
CA LYS A 12 7.49 0.43 -10.78
C LYS A 12 8.70 -0.47 -10.51
N ARG A 13 9.77 0.10 -9.95
CA ARG A 13 11.00 -0.65 -9.66
C ARG A 13 10.76 -1.81 -8.69
N ARG A 14 9.97 -1.60 -7.63
CA ARG A 14 9.71 -2.61 -6.59
C ARG A 14 8.70 -3.65 -7.05
N TYR A 15 7.57 -3.22 -7.61
CA TYR A 15 6.38 -4.07 -7.65
C TYR A 15 5.96 -4.50 -9.06
N LYS A 16 6.41 -3.87 -10.15
CA LYS A 16 5.96 -4.23 -11.51
C LYS A 16 6.29 -5.68 -11.88
N ARG A 17 7.58 -6.04 -11.80
CA ARG A 17 8.03 -7.40 -12.10
C ARG A 17 7.57 -8.41 -11.05
N PHE A 18 7.59 -8.01 -9.78
CA PHE A 18 7.19 -8.86 -8.67
C PHE A 18 5.71 -9.29 -8.79
N SER A 19 4.80 -8.33 -8.94
CA SER A 19 3.36 -8.59 -9.08
C SER A 19 3.07 -9.48 -10.29
N ALA A 20 3.68 -9.20 -11.45
CA ALA A 20 3.52 -10.03 -12.65
C ALA A 20 3.97 -11.48 -12.41
N THR A 21 5.11 -11.68 -11.74
CA THR A 21 5.65 -13.01 -11.46
C THR A 21 4.79 -13.79 -10.48
N VAL A 22 4.37 -13.17 -9.37
CA VAL A 22 3.53 -13.81 -8.35
C VAL A 22 2.16 -14.16 -8.94
N CYS A 23 1.53 -13.24 -9.65
CA CYS A 23 0.23 -13.47 -10.29
C CYS A 23 0.30 -14.61 -11.31
N ALA A 24 1.34 -14.66 -12.15
CA ALA A 24 1.53 -15.75 -13.10
C ALA A 24 1.69 -17.11 -12.41
N LYS A 25 2.53 -17.19 -11.37
CA LYS A 25 2.76 -18.44 -10.62
C LYS A 25 1.52 -18.92 -9.86
N CYS A 26 0.74 -18.00 -9.31
CA CYS A 26 -0.44 -18.31 -8.51
C CYS A 26 -1.74 -18.39 -9.34
N LYS A 27 -1.67 -18.18 -10.67
CA LYS A 27 -2.85 -18.01 -11.54
C LYS A 27 -3.82 -16.94 -11.02
N ALA A 28 -3.27 -15.87 -10.44
CA ALA A 28 -4.03 -14.74 -9.91
C ALA A 28 -4.08 -13.59 -10.92
N ILE A 29 -5.08 -12.74 -10.80
CA ILE A 29 -5.23 -11.54 -11.64
C ILE A 29 -4.24 -10.47 -11.16
N ASN A 30 -3.48 -9.87 -12.08
CA ASN A 30 -2.58 -8.78 -11.75
C ASN A 30 -3.33 -7.44 -11.72
N GLY A 31 -3.22 -6.69 -10.63
CA GLY A 31 -3.83 -5.36 -10.47
C GLY A 31 -2.84 -4.20 -10.57
N PHE A 32 -1.56 -4.44 -10.91
CA PHE A 32 -0.52 -3.41 -10.84
C PHE A 32 -0.81 -2.18 -11.70
N GLU A 33 -1.30 -2.36 -12.94
CA GLU A 33 -1.58 -1.24 -13.85
C GLU A 33 -2.89 -0.49 -13.52
N HIS A 34 -3.70 -1.01 -12.59
CA HIS A 34 -4.95 -0.40 -12.12
C HIS A 34 -4.78 0.46 -10.87
N ILE A 35 -3.52 0.66 -10.45
CA ILE A 35 -3.16 1.51 -9.32
C ILE A 35 -2.04 2.46 -9.75
N GLN A 36 -2.30 3.75 -9.65
CA GLN A 36 -1.38 4.79 -10.07
C GLN A 36 -0.90 5.60 -8.86
N VAL A 37 0.42 5.79 -8.74
CA VAL A 37 1.00 6.70 -7.75
C VAL A 37 1.09 8.09 -8.36
N ILE A 38 0.29 9.03 -7.86
CA ILE A 38 0.25 10.41 -8.35
C ILE A 38 1.21 11.25 -7.51
N GLY A 39 2.28 11.76 -8.13
CA GLY A 39 3.35 12.48 -7.44
C GLY A 39 3.12 13.97 -7.17
N LYS A 40 1.99 14.59 -7.52
CA LYS A 40 1.83 16.06 -7.45
C LYS A 40 0.90 16.53 -6.34
N ARG A 41 1.49 17.20 -5.34
CA ARG A 41 0.83 18.26 -4.58
C ARG A 41 1.00 19.56 -5.38
N GLU A 42 -0.09 20.24 -5.72
CA GLU A 42 0.02 21.69 -5.97
C GLU A 42 0.36 22.37 -4.64
N LYS A 43 1.21 23.41 -4.72
CA LYS A 43 1.76 24.10 -3.55
C LYS A 43 0.62 24.66 -2.69
N VAL A 44 0.53 24.17 -1.44
CA VAL A 44 -0.40 24.64 -0.40
C VAL A 44 0.04 26.02 0.16
N HIS A 45 0.34 26.98 -0.73
CA HIS A 45 0.42 28.39 -0.33
C HIS A 45 -0.93 29.11 -0.49
N ILE A 46 -1.95 28.44 -1.04
CA ILE A 46 -3.24 29.06 -1.39
C ILE A 46 -4.41 28.55 -0.52
N SER A 47 -4.35 27.34 0.05
CA SER A 47 -5.48 26.79 0.82
C SER A 47 -5.08 26.33 2.22
N LYS A 48 -5.65 26.98 3.26
CA LYS A 48 -5.61 26.54 4.67
C LYS A 48 -6.47 25.29 4.90
N ARG A 49 -6.39 24.27 4.03
CA ARG A 49 -7.11 23.00 4.19
C ARG A 49 -6.11 21.86 4.21
N HIS A 50 -6.11 21.15 5.32
CA HIS A 50 -5.31 19.96 5.58
C HIS A 50 -5.92 18.75 4.86
N ASP A 51 -6.24 18.87 3.57
CA ASP A 51 -6.77 17.75 2.82
C ASP A 51 -5.59 16.80 2.51
N GLN A 52 -5.51 15.71 3.26
CA GLN A 52 -4.67 14.54 2.95
C GLN A 52 -5.24 13.89 1.69
N VAL A 53 -5.06 14.52 0.54
CA VAL A 53 -5.39 13.92 -0.75
C VAL A 53 -4.45 12.72 -0.92
N SER A 54 -5.03 11.52 -1.05
CA SER A 54 -4.27 10.29 -1.27
C SER A 54 -3.37 10.44 -2.48
N ASN A 55 -2.09 10.05 -2.35
CA ASN A 55 -1.11 10.03 -3.44
C ASN A 55 -1.31 8.83 -4.38
N VAL A 56 -2.44 8.14 -4.27
CA VAL A 56 -2.75 6.93 -5.02
C VAL A 56 -4.13 7.05 -5.66
N GLN A 57 -4.17 6.78 -6.96
CA GLN A 57 -5.38 6.61 -7.75
C GLN A 57 -5.67 5.11 -7.91
N ILE A 58 -6.91 4.72 -7.67
CA ILE A 58 -7.39 3.33 -7.77
C ILE A 58 -8.49 3.30 -8.82
N ASP A 59 -8.37 2.40 -9.79
CA ASP A 59 -9.41 2.10 -10.77
C ASP A 59 -10.58 1.37 -10.09
N ALA A 60 -11.56 2.12 -9.61
CA ALA A 60 -12.68 1.57 -8.85
C ALA A 60 -13.53 0.58 -9.67
N ASP A 61 -13.76 0.86 -10.95
CA ASP A 61 -14.52 -0.02 -11.83
C ASP A 61 -13.83 -1.38 -11.99
N TYR A 62 -12.49 -1.37 -12.09
CA TYR A 62 -11.72 -2.61 -12.09
C TYR A 62 -11.80 -3.35 -10.75
N PHE A 63 -11.73 -2.67 -9.61
CA PHE A 63 -11.66 -3.35 -8.31
C PHE A 63 -13.01 -3.74 -7.71
N ASN A 64 -14.11 -3.14 -8.17
CA ASN A 64 -15.43 -3.38 -7.63
C ASN A 64 -15.82 -4.87 -7.67
N GLY A 65 -16.21 -5.41 -6.51
CA GLY A 65 -16.60 -6.81 -6.33
C GLY A 65 -15.44 -7.82 -6.41
N LYS A 66 -14.19 -7.40 -6.64
CA LYS A 66 -13.05 -8.31 -6.68
C LYS A 66 -12.54 -8.63 -5.27
N ARG A 67 -12.23 -9.91 -5.04
CA ARG A 67 -11.50 -10.35 -3.84
C ARG A 67 -10.02 -10.01 -4.02
N VAL A 68 -9.46 -9.22 -3.10
CA VAL A 68 -8.10 -8.71 -3.22
C VAL A 68 -7.22 -9.19 -2.06
N LEU A 69 -6.02 -9.66 -2.41
CA LEU A 69 -4.91 -9.86 -1.49
C LEU A 69 -3.90 -8.73 -1.69
N LEU A 70 -3.57 -8.03 -0.60
CA LEU A 70 -2.57 -6.98 -0.56
C LEU A 70 -1.21 -7.55 -0.16
N ILE A 71 -0.12 -7.03 -0.75
CA ILE A 71 1.25 -7.46 -0.47
C ILE A 71 2.13 -6.24 -0.27
N ASP A 72 2.94 -6.24 0.78
CA ASP A 72 4.04 -5.28 0.96
C ASP A 72 5.29 -5.98 1.50
N ASP A 73 6.44 -5.30 1.46
CA ASP A 73 7.69 -5.86 1.96
C ASP A 73 7.71 -5.90 3.51
N ILE A 74 7.62 -4.74 4.16
CA ILE A 74 7.84 -4.59 5.60
C ILE A 74 6.68 -3.79 6.20
N CYS A 75 5.97 -4.37 7.16
CA CYS A 75 5.10 -3.59 8.04
C CYS A 75 5.89 -3.04 9.23
N THR A 76 6.03 -1.71 9.30
CA THR A 76 6.50 -1.05 10.53
C THR A 76 5.34 -0.88 11.52
N THR A 77 4.51 0.14 11.33
CA THR A 77 3.30 0.38 12.14
C THR A 77 2.03 -0.20 11.50
N CYS A 78 2.12 -0.68 10.25
CA CYS A 78 1.00 -1.06 9.38
C CYS A 78 0.05 0.12 9.03
N ALA A 79 0.36 1.36 9.37
CA ALA A 79 -0.49 2.52 9.06
C ALA A 79 -0.74 2.69 7.55
N THR A 80 0.31 2.58 6.74
CA THR A 80 0.19 2.63 5.26
C THR A 80 -0.72 1.54 4.72
N ALA A 81 -0.60 0.32 5.26
CA ALA A 81 -1.43 -0.80 4.85
C ALA A 81 -2.90 -0.57 5.22
N ASN A 82 -3.18 -0.14 6.45
CA ASN A 82 -4.55 0.15 6.90
C ASN A 82 -5.21 1.24 6.05
N ALA A 83 -4.50 2.34 5.79
CA ALA A 83 -5.00 3.41 4.93
C ALA A 83 -5.27 2.92 3.49
N PHE A 84 -4.45 2.01 2.97
CA PHE A 84 -4.66 1.45 1.64
C PHE A 84 -5.81 0.43 1.59
N ILE A 85 -5.99 -0.39 2.64
CA ILE A 85 -7.16 -1.28 2.79
C ILE A 85 -8.45 -0.46 2.71
N GLU A 86 -8.55 0.64 3.47
CA GLU A 86 -9.73 1.51 3.46
C GLU A 86 -10.01 2.09 2.07
N GLN A 87 -8.97 2.52 1.34
CA GLN A 87 -9.12 3.05 -0.01
C GLN A 87 -9.60 1.98 -1.00
N MET A 88 -9.05 0.77 -0.91
CA MET A 88 -9.48 -0.36 -1.75
C MET A 88 -10.92 -0.78 -1.46
N GLN A 89 -11.32 -0.82 -0.18
CA GLN A 89 -12.70 -1.11 0.22
C GLN A 89 -13.67 -0.02 -0.25
N LYS A 90 -13.29 1.26 -0.16
CA LYS A 90 -14.07 2.37 -0.75
C LYS A 90 -14.22 2.26 -2.27
N ALA A 91 -13.24 1.67 -2.95
CA ALA A 91 -13.29 1.35 -4.37
C ALA A 91 -14.10 0.07 -4.69
N GLY A 92 -14.80 -0.52 -3.71
CA GLY A 92 -15.64 -1.71 -3.89
C GLY A 92 -14.88 -3.04 -3.84
N ALA A 93 -13.59 -3.04 -3.51
CA ALA A 93 -12.81 -4.26 -3.37
C ALA A 93 -13.12 -4.99 -2.05
N ASP A 94 -13.18 -6.32 -2.11
CA ASP A 94 -13.26 -7.18 -0.94
C ASP A 94 -11.84 -7.61 -0.53
N VAL A 95 -11.20 -6.81 0.33
CA VAL A 95 -9.82 -7.07 0.80
C VAL A 95 -9.82 -8.22 1.81
N ARG A 96 -9.28 -9.37 1.41
CA ARG A 96 -9.31 -10.61 2.22
C ARG A 96 -8.13 -10.76 3.16
N MET A 97 -6.97 -10.25 2.75
CA MET A 97 -5.72 -10.44 3.49
C MET A 97 -4.70 -9.39 3.06
N THR A 98 -3.80 -9.05 4.00
CA THR A 98 -2.56 -8.34 3.70
C THR A 98 -1.38 -9.20 4.12
N LEU A 99 -0.43 -9.40 3.20
CA LEU A 99 0.78 -10.19 3.39
C LEU A 99 2.00 -9.27 3.48
N PHE A 100 2.87 -9.52 4.46
CA PHE A 100 4.14 -8.84 4.64
C PHE A 100 5.29 -9.86 4.70
N LEU A 101 6.46 -9.51 4.18
CA LEU A 101 7.66 -10.35 4.34
C LEU A 101 8.26 -10.22 5.73
N ALA A 102 8.18 -9.03 6.34
CA ALA A 102 8.69 -8.79 7.69
C ALA A 102 7.87 -7.75 8.45
N LYS A 103 8.04 -7.73 9.78
CA LYS A 103 7.50 -6.69 10.66
C LYS A 103 8.63 -6.04 11.46
N THR A 104 8.72 -4.71 11.42
CA THR A 104 9.65 -3.98 12.28
C THR A 104 9.22 -4.12 13.75
N LYS A 105 10.19 -4.38 14.63
CA LYS A 105 9.99 -4.38 16.09
C LYS A 105 10.80 -3.23 16.68
N SER A 106 10.12 -2.31 17.36
CA SER A 106 10.77 -1.24 18.10
C SER A 106 11.01 -1.70 19.53
N TYR A 107 12.24 -1.54 20.01
CA TYR A 107 12.61 -1.86 21.38
C TYR A 107 12.91 -0.58 22.15
N ARG A 108 12.45 -0.49 23.39
CA ARG A 108 12.90 0.53 24.32
C ARG A 108 14.03 -0.05 25.17
N ARG A 109 15.17 0.63 25.19
CA ARG A 109 16.29 0.29 26.07
C ARG A 109 15.95 0.74 27.48
N THR A 110 15.84 -0.18 28.43
CA THR A 110 15.84 0.14 29.86
C THR A 110 17.25 -0.04 30.42
N SER A 111 17.51 0.50 31.61
CA SER A 111 18.84 0.45 32.25
C SER A 111 19.36 -0.97 32.50
N THR A 112 18.50 -1.98 32.44
CA THR A 112 18.85 -3.38 32.71
C THR A 112 18.51 -4.36 31.58
N ASN A 113 17.61 -4.06 30.62
CA ASN A 113 17.23 -4.99 29.53
C ASN A 113 16.56 -4.29 28.31
N TYR A 114 16.30 -5.04 27.23
CA TYR A 114 15.41 -4.62 26.14
C TYR A 114 13.97 -5.05 26.44
N GLN A 115 13.02 -4.12 26.37
CA GLN A 115 11.59 -4.43 26.45
C GLN A 115 10.87 -4.08 25.14
N TYR A 116 9.89 -4.91 24.79
CA TYR A 116 8.96 -4.62 23.69
C TYR A 116 8.07 -3.45 24.08
N ASN A 117 7.82 -2.56 23.11
CA ASN A 117 6.76 -1.56 23.23
C ASN A 117 5.41 -2.17 22.93
#